data_AF-A0A941CL10-F1
#
_entry.id   AF-A0A941CL10-F1
#
_cell.length_a   1.000
_cell.length_b   1.000
_cell.length_c   1.000
_cell.angle_alpha   90.00
_cell.angle_beta   90.00
_cell.angle_gamma   90.00
#
_symmetry.space_group_name_H-M   'P 1'
#
loop_
_entity.id
_entity.type
_entity.pdbx_description
1 polymer ?
#
loop_
_entity_poly.entity_id
_entity_poly.type
_entity_poly.pdbx_seq_one_letter_code
_entity_poly.pdbx_strand_id
1 'polypeptide(L)'
;MKAIKSTSSTAIRIWSAVLLSAACLLSCNQKKNKNGTQDTGATTTALGNYTQVATGQTTLYGLDGEVIDNLRPGDSLYGQDANYLKGKKMAYEKNGDGTVTDLNTGLMWQEIPTTEGFDWNDAKEYCENLELGGYDDWRMPTLKELFSISDFSSGWPYLNTDYFSLANNDYVDKSEQYWADNKYVGHTEEGGYTAAFGVNHATGHIKAYPGGAPEGGRPQGPPPGENNSAQGQDTKGHRPPPPGQGQENEGENGGRPMGNPMLKHVRAVRGSSYGTNHFVDNGDGTIRDTSTGLMWSQNDSQKGLDWGNALAYAENSDLAGYSDWRLPNVKELQGIVDYSYAPNAQDPDMVGPAIDPMFSCSEITNENGDRDYPYYWTSTSARFQKGKPYYYAWYVAFGRAVNARGLDFHGAGAVRFDTKHENGPAGEGGERYYNYVRLVRDIE
;
A
#
# COMPACT_ATOMS: atom_id res chain seq x y z
N MET A 1 77.54 -51.87 16.13
CA MET A 1 77.90 -51.91 14.68
C MET A 1 77.13 -53.03 14.00
N LYS A 2 76.91 -52.91 12.67
CA LYS A 2 76.67 -53.97 11.65
C LYS A 2 76.01 -55.31 12.07
N ALA A 3 74.79 -55.54 11.53
CA ALA A 3 74.27 -56.72 10.80
C ALA A 3 74.83 -58.14 11.10
N ILE A 4 74.03 -59.22 11.05
CA ILE A 4 73.49 -59.80 9.79
C ILE A 4 72.27 -60.73 10.00
N LYS A 5 71.30 -60.63 9.07
CA LYS A 5 70.24 -61.58 8.62
C LYS A 5 69.52 -62.52 9.62
N SER A 6 68.19 -62.41 9.59
CA SER A 6 67.28 -63.57 9.53
C SER A 6 66.29 -63.35 8.36
N THR A 7 65.59 -64.40 7.90
CA THR A 7 64.81 -64.40 6.65
C THR A 7 63.30 -64.57 6.87
N SER A 8 62.49 -63.80 6.14
CA SER A 8 61.13 -64.20 5.77
C SER A 8 60.71 -63.57 4.44
N SER A 9 59.72 -64.17 3.78
CA SER A 9 59.21 -63.82 2.45
C SER A 9 57.70 -63.55 2.54
N THR A 10 57.17 -62.66 1.69
CA THR A 10 56.12 -62.94 0.67
C THR A 10 55.59 -61.62 0.08
N ALA A 11 54.91 -61.67 -1.07
CA ALA A 11 54.82 -60.58 -2.04
C ALA A 11 53.56 -59.68 -1.96
N ILE A 12 53.67 -58.54 -2.67
CA ILE A 12 52.68 -57.47 -2.86
C ILE A 12 51.52 -57.91 -3.76
N ARG A 13 50.29 -57.45 -3.47
CA ARG A 13 49.31 -56.92 -4.45
C ARG A 13 48.26 -56.03 -3.78
N ILE A 14 47.55 -55.25 -4.58
CA ILE A 14 46.76 -54.06 -4.18
C ILE A 14 45.31 -54.25 -4.65
N TRP A 15 44.32 -53.73 -3.89
CA TRP A 15 43.12 -52.97 -4.30
C TRP A 15 41.90 -53.19 -3.36
N SER A 16 41.15 -52.10 -3.15
CA SER A 16 39.76 -51.96 -2.65
C SER A 16 39.27 -52.72 -1.40
N ALA A 17 38.65 -51.98 -0.47
CA ALA A 17 37.90 -52.53 0.67
C ALA A 17 36.39 -52.59 0.39
N VAL A 18 35.73 -53.68 0.80
CA VAL A 18 34.27 -53.91 0.73
C VAL A 18 33.83 -54.77 1.93
N LEU A 19 32.76 -54.37 2.62
CA LEU A 19 31.84 -55.18 3.48
C LEU A 19 30.75 -54.19 3.98
N LEU A 20 29.45 -54.34 3.68
CA LEU A 20 28.45 -55.24 4.28
C LEU A 20 28.36 -55.17 5.81
N SER A 21 27.19 -55.09 6.46
CA SER A 21 25.79 -55.21 5.99
C SER A 21 24.87 -54.36 6.92
N ALA A 22 23.54 -54.24 6.81
CA ALA A 22 22.49 -55.02 6.12
C ALA A 22 21.38 -54.05 5.59
N ALA A 23 20.06 -54.27 5.52
CA ALA A 23 19.12 -55.32 5.98
C ALA A 23 17.80 -55.33 5.16
N CYS A 24 16.97 -56.35 5.41
CA CYS A 24 15.52 -56.48 5.13
C CYS A 24 14.95 -56.15 3.72
N LEU A 25 14.56 -57.22 3.01
CA LEU A 25 13.63 -57.20 1.88
C LEU A 25 12.21 -57.57 2.34
N LEU A 26 11.19 -56.97 1.72
CA LEU A 26 9.90 -57.62 1.44
C LEU A 26 9.36 -57.13 0.09
N SER A 27 8.57 -57.95 -0.60
CA SER A 27 8.15 -57.75 -1.99
C SER A 27 6.78 -58.36 -2.25
N CYS A 28 5.97 -57.73 -3.12
CA CYS A 28 4.93 -58.44 -3.88
C CYS A 28 4.53 -57.77 -5.20
N ASN A 29 4.31 -58.64 -6.19
CA ASN A 29 4.04 -58.41 -7.61
C ASN A 29 2.93 -57.41 -8.01
N GLN A 30 3.09 -56.87 -9.23
CA GLN A 30 2.01 -56.23 -10.00
C GLN A 30 0.95 -57.23 -10.50
N LYS A 31 -0.28 -56.73 -10.73
CA LYS A 31 -1.19 -57.21 -11.78
C LYS A 31 -1.74 -56.03 -12.58
N LYS A 32 -2.02 -56.27 -13.87
CA LYS A 32 -2.50 -55.25 -14.82
C LYS A 32 -3.98 -54.92 -14.60
N ASN A 33 -4.37 -53.71 -14.96
CA ASN A 33 -5.49 -53.48 -15.89
C ASN A 33 -5.31 -52.16 -16.66
N LYS A 34 -6.03 -52.03 -17.78
CA LYS A 34 -6.15 -50.81 -18.60
C LYS A 34 -7.64 -50.49 -18.78
N ASN A 35 -7.89 -49.24 -19.18
CA ASN A 35 -9.18 -48.63 -19.51
C ASN A 35 -10.05 -48.28 -18.29
N GLY A 36 -10.55 -47.04 -18.32
CA GLY A 36 -11.17 -46.35 -17.20
C GLY A 36 -10.87 -44.87 -17.34
N THR A 37 -11.49 -44.21 -18.33
CA THR A 37 -11.33 -42.77 -18.53
C THR A 37 -12.01 -42.04 -17.38
N GLN A 38 -11.23 -41.60 -16.40
CA GLN A 38 -11.65 -40.53 -15.53
C GLN A 38 -10.95 -39.26 -15.98
N ASP A 39 -11.79 -38.27 -16.30
CA ASP A 39 -11.41 -36.88 -16.38
C ASP A 39 -10.93 -36.44 -15.00
N THR A 40 -9.61 -36.48 -14.78
CA THR A 40 -8.98 -35.81 -13.65
C THR A 40 -9.00 -34.32 -13.97
N GLY A 41 -10.19 -33.73 -13.83
CA GLY A 41 -10.43 -32.32 -14.10
C GLY A 41 -9.36 -31.52 -13.39
N ALA A 42 -8.56 -30.79 -14.17
CA ALA A 42 -7.47 -30.01 -13.63
C ALA A 42 -8.10 -28.99 -12.68
N THR A 43 -7.83 -29.13 -11.38
CA THR A 43 -8.17 -28.09 -10.41
C THR A 43 -7.36 -26.87 -10.79
N THR A 44 -7.96 -25.95 -11.53
CA THR A 44 -7.34 -24.70 -11.95
C THR A 44 -6.88 -23.99 -10.69
N THR A 45 -5.57 -23.95 -10.45
CA THR A 45 -5.01 -23.17 -9.36
C THR A 45 -5.47 -21.73 -9.59
N ALA A 46 -6.28 -21.20 -8.68
CA ALA A 46 -6.98 -19.94 -8.91
C ALA A 46 -5.95 -18.84 -9.17
N LEU A 47 -6.02 -18.20 -10.34
CA LEU A 47 -5.24 -17.00 -10.60
C LEU A 47 -5.66 -15.92 -9.61
N GLY A 48 -4.68 -15.39 -8.88
CA GLY A 48 -4.73 -14.12 -8.17
C GLY A 48 -5.92 -13.81 -7.26
N ASN A 49 -5.76 -14.02 -5.95
CA ASN A 49 -6.71 -13.48 -4.96
C ASN A 49 -6.56 -11.95 -4.73
N TYR A 50 -5.53 -11.31 -5.30
CA TYR A 50 -5.33 -9.87 -5.23
C TYR A 50 -5.72 -9.23 -6.57
N THR A 51 -7.03 -9.04 -6.77
CA THR A 51 -7.54 -8.31 -7.95
C THR A 51 -7.05 -6.85 -7.93
N GLN A 52 -6.11 -6.50 -8.80
CA GLN A 52 -5.64 -5.12 -8.92
C GLN A 52 -6.78 -4.20 -9.38
N VAL A 53 -7.20 -3.25 -8.53
CA VAL A 53 -8.26 -2.29 -8.84
C VAL A 53 -7.68 -1.07 -9.57
N ALA A 54 -8.39 -0.58 -10.59
CA ALA A 54 -8.02 0.60 -11.35
C ALA A 54 -8.11 1.89 -10.53
N THR A 55 -7.34 2.90 -10.90
CA THR A 55 -7.35 4.23 -10.26
C THR A 55 -8.60 5.04 -10.59
N GLY A 56 -9.16 4.85 -11.79
CA GLY A 56 -10.24 5.67 -12.36
C GLY A 56 -9.76 6.85 -13.21
N GLN A 57 -8.45 7.14 -13.25
CA GLN A 57 -7.92 8.25 -14.03
C GLN A 57 -7.95 7.94 -15.53
N THR A 58 -8.76 8.71 -16.26
CA THR A 58 -9.05 8.54 -17.70
C THR A 58 -8.66 9.74 -18.56
N THR A 59 -8.17 10.80 -17.94
CA THR A 59 -7.72 12.05 -18.58
C THR A 59 -6.20 12.09 -18.60
N LEU A 60 -5.61 12.46 -19.74
CA LEU A 60 -4.18 12.72 -19.88
C LEU A 60 -3.88 14.17 -19.49
N TYR A 61 -2.75 14.40 -18.84
CA TYR A 61 -2.35 15.73 -18.37
C TYR A 61 -0.93 16.08 -18.82
N GLY A 62 -0.69 17.34 -19.17
CA GLY A 62 0.64 17.88 -19.42
C GLY A 62 1.46 18.07 -18.15
N LEU A 63 2.62 18.71 -18.30
CA LEU A 63 3.51 19.04 -17.17
C LEU A 63 2.91 20.17 -16.31
N ASP A 64 2.33 21.18 -16.93
CA ASP A 64 1.59 22.27 -16.27
C ASP A 64 0.14 21.88 -15.89
N GLY A 65 -0.19 20.59 -15.97
CA GLY A 65 -1.46 20.04 -15.51
C GLY A 65 -2.69 20.40 -16.36
N GLU A 66 -2.46 20.94 -17.54
CA GLU A 66 -3.45 21.14 -18.59
C GLU A 66 -3.93 19.79 -19.15
N VAL A 67 -5.17 19.72 -19.65
CA VAL A 67 -5.68 18.52 -20.32
C VAL A 67 -5.09 18.43 -21.73
N ILE A 68 -4.59 17.26 -22.10
CA ILE A 68 -4.05 16.96 -23.41
C ILE A 68 -4.76 15.73 -24.01
N ASP A 69 -4.83 15.65 -25.34
CA ASP A 69 -5.52 14.57 -26.05
C ASP A 69 -4.57 13.80 -26.99
N ASN A 70 -4.96 12.58 -27.34
CA ASN A 70 -4.38 11.79 -28.45
C ASN A 70 -2.89 11.40 -28.36
N LEU A 71 -2.27 11.38 -27.17
CA LEU A 71 -0.91 10.84 -26.98
C LEU A 71 -0.80 9.38 -27.47
N ARG A 72 0.29 9.09 -28.18
CA ARG A 72 0.63 7.79 -28.81
C ARG A 72 2.04 7.34 -28.39
N PRO A 73 2.38 6.05 -28.58
CA PRO A 73 3.75 5.59 -28.39
C PRO A 73 4.77 6.45 -29.15
N GLY A 74 5.82 6.89 -28.45
CA GLY A 74 6.83 7.83 -28.92
C GLY A 74 6.54 9.32 -28.71
N ASP A 75 5.35 9.71 -28.23
CA ASP A 75 5.09 11.08 -27.79
C ASP A 75 5.67 11.31 -26.38
N SER A 76 6.27 12.47 -26.12
CA SER A 76 7.13 12.73 -24.94
C SER A 76 6.47 12.65 -23.55
N LEU A 77 5.15 12.43 -23.47
CA LEU A 77 4.39 12.24 -22.23
C LEU A 77 3.46 11.02 -22.31
N TYR A 78 3.67 10.11 -23.27
CA TYR A 78 2.96 8.84 -23.36
C TYR A 78 3.31 7.93 -22.17
N GLY A 79 2.41 6.98 -21.87
CA GLY A 79 2.59 6.01 -20.79
C GLY A 79 1.99 6.44 -19.44
N GLN A 80 1.14 7.46 -19.42
CA GLN A 80 0.37 7.85 -18.24
C GLN A 80 -0.68 6.77 -17.90
N ASP A 81 -1.25 6.84 -16.70
CA ASP A 81 -2.30 5.94 -16.22
C ASP A 81 -3.48 5.88 -17.22
N ALA A 82 -3.88 7.06 -17.74
CA ALA A 82 -4.92 7.20 -18.75
C ALA A 82 -4.57 6.66 -20.16
N ASN A 83 -3.30 6.35 -20.46
CA ASN A 83 -2.94 5.64 -21.70
C ASN A 83 -3.18 4.13 -21.60
N TYR A 84 -3.07 3.55 -20.39
CA TYR A 84 -3.12 2.09 -20.19
C TYR A 84 -4.38 1.59 -19.49
N LEU A 85 -5.03 2.41 -18.65
CA LEU A 85 -6.29 2.11 -17.94
C LEU A 85 -6.27 0.77 -17.18
N LYS A 86 -5.16 0.48 -16.50
CA LYS A 86 -4.86 -0.84 -15.91
C LYS A 86 -5.60 -1.10 -14.60
N GLY A 87 -5.82 -2.39 -14.34
CA GLY A 87 -6.64 -2.89 -13.23
C GLY A 87 -8.13 -2.99 -13.56
N LYS A 88 -8.89 -3.68 -12.70
CA LYS A 88 -10.34 -3.85 -12.82
C LYS A 88 -11.05 -2.55 -12.41
N LYS A 89 -11.98 -2.07 -13.24
CA LYS A 89 -12.78 -0.86 -12.93
C LYS A 89 -13.49 -1.01 -11.58
N MET A 90 -13.42 0.01 -10.73
CA MET A 90 -14.16 0.08 -9.46
C MET A 90 -15.65 -0.20 -9.66
N ALA A 91 -16.21 -1.09 -8.85
CA ALA A 91 -17.58 -1.58 -8.95
C ALA A 91 -18.12 -1.90 -7.55
N TYR A 92 -19.23 -1.28 -7.17
CA TYR A 92 -19.78 -1.32 -5.83
C TYR A 92 -21.30 -1.53 -5.87
N GLU A 93 -21.87 -2.08 -4.81
CA GLU A 93 -23.31 -2.27 -4.63
C GLU A 93 -23.71 -1.77 -3.23
N LYS A 94 -24.78 -0.96 -3.13
CA LYS A 94 -25.36 -0.58 -1.82
C LYS A 94 -26.37 -1.62 -1.39
N ASN A 95 -26.16 -2.21 -0.22
CA ASN A 95 -27.02 -3.27 0.29
C ASN A 95 -28.32 -2.74 0.94
N GLY A 96 -28.38 -1.42 1.21
CA GLY A 96 -29.57 -0.74 1.73
C GLY A 96 -29.75 -0.80 3.26
N ASP A 97 -28.77 -1.37 3.95
CA ASP A 97 -28.71 -1.63 5.40
C ASP A 97 -27.64 -0.79 6.13
N GLY A 98 -27.00 0.14 5.42
CA GLY A 98 -25.82 0.90 5.89
C GLY A 98 -24.48 0.33 5.42
N THR A 99 -24.47 -0.70 4.56
CA THR A 99 -23.25 -1.32 4.01
C THR A 99 -23.14 -1.24 2.48
N VAL A 100 -21.90 -1.30 2.00
CA VAL A 100 -21.52 -1.31 0.58
C VAL A 100 -20.66 -2.54 0.29
N THR A 101 -21.04 -3.34 -0.70
CA THR A 101 -20.25 -4.47 -1.19
C THR A 101 -19.32 -4.02 -2.32
N ASP A 102 -18.05 -4.40 -2.27
CA ASP A 102 -17.07 -4.22 -3.35
C ASP A 102 -17.04 -5.48 -4.24
N LEU A 103 -17.46 -5.31 -5.51
CA LEU A 103 -17.59 -6.36 -6.50
C LEU A 103 -16.26 -6.76 -7.17
N ASN A 104 -15.15 -6.19 -6.72
CA ASN A 104 -13.78 -6.52 -7.13
C ASN A 104 -13.00 -7.26 -6.05
N THR A 105 -13.13 -6.83 -4.79
CA THR A 105 -12.39 -7.42 -3.65
C THR A 105 -13.20 -8.44 -2.87
N GLY A 106 -14.55 -8.42 -2.98
CA GLY A 106 -15.44 -9.22 -2.16
C GLY A 106 -15.59 -8.71 -0.73
N LEU A 107 -14.98 -7.57 -0.40
CA LEU A 107 -15.10 -6.90 0.89
C LEU A 107 -16.47 -6.23 1.02
N MET A 108 -16.99 -6.20 2.24
CA MET A 108 -18.15 -5.39 2.61
C MET A 108 -17.70 -4.28 3.55
N TRP A 109 -18.18 -3.07 3.29
CA TRP A 109 -17.74 -1.83 3.92
C TRP A 109 -18.89 -1.12 4.61
N GLN A 110 -18.58 -0.40 5.68
CA GLN A 110 -19.46 0.59 6.27
C GLN A 110 -19.70 1.77 5.29
N GLU A 111 -20.97 2.08 4.97
CA GLU A 111 -21.32 3.16 4.03
C GLU A 111 -21.03 4.56 4.62
N ILE A 112 -21.44 4.76 5.87
CA ILE A 112 -21.32 6.02 6.61
C ILE A 112 -20.28 5.82 7.73
N PRO A 113 -19.10 6.48 7.64
CA PRO A 113 -18.03 6.32 8.62
C PRO A 113 -18.35 7.02 9.95
N THR A 114 -17.47 6.90 10.93
CA THR A 114 -17.59 7.63 12.19
C THR A 114 -17.48 9.15 11.96
N THR A 115 -18.46 9.92 12.45
CA THR A 115 -18.42 11.39 12.39
C THR A 115 -17.49 11.99 13.46
N GLU A 116 -17.30 11.28 14.56
CA GLU A 116 -16.24 11.54 15.53
C GLU A 116 -14.94 10.80 15.15
N GLY A 117 -13.83 11.26 15.73
CA GLY A 117 -12.51 10.68 15.50
C GLY A 117 -11.96 10.00 16.74
N PHE A 118 -11.23 8.91 16.54
CA PHE A 118 -10.70 8.00 17.55
C PHE A 118 -9.16 7.98 17.52
N ASP A 119 -8.49 7.63 18.62
CA ASP A 119 -7.09 7.18 18.55
C ASP A 119 -7.00 5.78 17.91
N TRP A 120 -5.80 5.30 17.59
CA TRP A 120 -5.67 4.07 16.80
C TRP A 120 -6.17 2.81 17.53
N ASN A 121 -6.09 2.77 18.87
CA ASN A 121 -6.57 1.63 19.65
C ASN A 121 -8.10 1.70 19.80
N ASP A 122 -8.64 2.87 20.16
CA ASP A 122 -10.08 3.08 20.27
C ASP A 122 -10.79 2.84 18.92
N ALA A 123 -10.14 3.18 17.80
CA ALA A 123 -10.62 2.89 16.45
C ALA A 123 -10.71 1.39 16.13
N LYS A 124 -9.80 0.59 16.70
CA LYS A 124 -9.80 -0.86 16.58
C LYS A 124 -10.94 -1.46 17.41
N GLU A 125 -11.07 -1.04 18.66
CA GLU A 125 -12.15 -1.47 19.57
C GLU A 125 -13.54 -1.09 19.01
N TYR A 126 -13.68 0.09 18.39
CA TYR A 126 -14.90 0.48 17.68
C TYR A 126 -15.29 -0.52 16.58
N CYS A 127 -14.33 -0.98 15.77
CA CYS A 127 -14.61 -1.94 14.71
C CYS A 127 -14.97 -3.32 15.27
N GLU A 128 -14.21 -3.80 16.26
CA GLU A 128 -14.37 -5.13 16.86
C GLU A 128 -15.66 -5.27 17.69
N ASN A 129 -16.36 -4.17 18.00
CA ASN A 129 -17.66 -4.14 18.66
C ASN A 129 -18.82 -3.61 17.77
N LEU A 130 -18.60 -3.44 16.46
CA LEU A 130 -19.62 -2.91 15.55
C LEU A 130 -20.65 -3.97 15.14
N GLU A 131 -21.92 -3.76 15.48
CA GLU A 131 -23.05 -4.48 14.86
C GLU A 131 -23.64 -3.62 13.71
N LEU A 132 -23.49 -4.07 12.46
CA LEU A 132 -23.98 -3.36 11.26
C LEU A 132 -24.35 -4.34 10.13
N GLY A 133 -25.44 -4.06 9.40
CA GLY A 133 -25.93 -4.94 8.31
C GLY A 133 -26.46 -6.30 8.77
N GLY A 134 -26.59 -6.53 10.09
CA GLY A 134 -26.83 -7.86 10.66
C GLY A 134 -25.56 -8.71 10.80
N TYR A 135 -24.38 -8.07 10.82
CA TYR A 135 -23.07 -8.68 10.98
C TYR A 135 -22.29 -8.06 12.15
N ASP A 136 -21.47 -8.90 12.78
CA ASP A 136 -20.67 -8.65 13.98
C ASP A 136 -19.16 -8.92 13.78
N ASP A 137 -18.75 -9.43 12.60
CA ASP A 137 -17.37 -9.74 12.21
C ASP A 137 -16.66 -8.55 11.52
N TRP A 138 -16.87 -7.34 12.03
CA TRP A 138 -16.27 -6.11 11.52
C TRP A 138 -14.85 -5.88 12.06
N ARG A 139 -14.01 -5.24 11.25
CA ARG A 139 -12.60 -4.94 11.59
C ARG A 139 -12.14 -3.62 10.98
N MET A 140 -11.05 -3.07 11.51
CA MET A 140 -10.34 -1.97 10.88
C MET A 140 -9.67 -2.48 9.58
N PRO A 141 -9.76 -1.74 8.46
CA PRO A 141 -9.15 -2.15 7.19
C PRO A 141 -7.61 -2.03 7.25
N THR A 142 -6.91 -2.87 6.48
CA THR A 142 -5.51 -2.61 6.13
C THR A 142 -5.41 -1.47 5.11
N LEU A 143 -4.21 -0.90 4.92
CA LEU A 143 -4.01 0.17 3.95
C LEU A 143 -4.30 -0.25 2.51
N LYS A 144 -3.91 -1.47 2.11
CA LYS A 144 -4.18 -1.97 0.75
C LYS A 144 -5.70 -2.08 0.51
N GLU A 145 -6.46 -2.47 1.53
CA GLU A 145 -7.93 -2.46 1.49
C GLU A 145 -8.49 -1.03 1.45
N LEU A 146 -8.14 -0.16 2.39
CA LEU A 146 -8.68 1.21 2.48
C LEU A 146 -8.29 2.10 1.29
N PHE A 147 -7.13 1.84 0.67
CA PHE A 147 -6.69 2.54 -0.53
C PHE A 147 -7.30 1.97 -1.82
N SER A 148 -7.80 0.73 -1.81
CA SER A 148 -8.46 0.11 -2.98
C SER A 148 -9.72 0.88 -3.41
N ILE A 149 -10.45 1.47 -2.45
CA ILE A 149 -11.68 2.25 -2.69
C ILE A 149 -11.44 3.71 -3.10
N SER A 150 -10.19 4.20 -3.06
CA SER A 150 -9.85 5.58 -3.46
C SER A 150 -10.03 5.80 -4.97
N ASP A 151 -10.62 6.93 -5.36
CA ASP A 151 -10.96 7.25 -6.77
C ASP A 151 -10.16 8.45 -7.30
N PHE A 152 -9.32 8.22 -8.31
CA PHE A 152 -8.40 9.20 -8.90
C PHE A 152 -8.92 9.79 -10.22
N SER A 153 -10.16 9.50 -10.61
CA SER A 153 -10.83 10.11 -11.77
C SER A 153 -10.93 11.63 -11.65
N SER A 154 -11.23 12.11 -10.45
CA SER A 154 -11.47 13.54 -10.14
C SER A 154 -10.62 14.05 -8.98
N GLY A 155 -10.45 13.28 -7.91
CA GLY A 155 -9.88 13.75 -6.66
C GLY A 155 -10.67 14.90 -5.99
N TRP A 156 -10.34 15.18 -4.72
CA TRP A 156 -11.03 16.20 -3.90
C TRP A 156 -12.58 16.11 -3.93
N PRO A 157 -13.17 14.99 -3.46
CA PRO A 157 -12.52 13.85 -2.79
C PRO A 157 -11.94 12.81 -3.75
N TYR A 158 -10.93 12.07 -3.28
CA TYR A 158 -10.41 10.86 -3.93
C TYR A 158 -11.18 9.62 -3.45
N LEU A 159 -12.51 9.67 -3.55
CA LEU A 159 -13.43 8.62 -3.11
C LEU A 159 -14.73 8.75 -3.91
N ASN A 160 -15.35 7.62 -4.27
CA ASN A 160 -16.62 7.64 -4.97
C ASN A 160 -17.79 7.88 -3.99
N THR A 161 -18.24 9.14 -3.91
CA THR A 161 -19.28 9.57 -2.96
C THR A 161 -20.70 9.18 -3.34
N ASP A 162 -20.95 8.61 -4.52
CA ASP A 162 -22.24 7.97 -4.79
C ASP A 162 -22.41 6.71 -3.91
N TYR A 163 -21.29 6.04 -3.59
CA TYR A 163 -21.25 4.83 -2.77
C TYR A 163 -20.86 5.10 -1.31
N PHE A 164 -19.77 5.83 -1.06
CA PHE A 164 -19.22 6.01 0.28
C PHE A 164 -19.43 7.44 0.80
N SER A 165 -20.14 7.60 1.92
CA SER A 165 -20.28 8.92 2.55
C SER A 165 -18.94 9.37 3.16
N LEU A 166 -18.69 10.68 3.17
CA LEU A 166 -17.60 11.28 3.95
C LEU A 166 -18.01 11.44 5.41
N ALA A 167 -17.06 11.75 6.30
CA ALA A 167 -17.36 12.06 7.70
C ALA A 167 -18.07 13.42 7.82
N ASN A 168 -17.70 14.37 6.96
CA ASN A 168 -18.38 15.64 6.75
C ASN A 168 -18.90 15.75 5.30
N ASN A 169 -20.23 15.72 5.15
CA ASN A 169 -20.88 15.88 3.84
C ASN A 169 -21.14 17.35 3.45
N ASP A 170 -21.00 18.31 4.37
CA ASP A 170 -21.19 19.74 4.09
C ASP A 170 -19.94 20.40 3.49
N TYR A 171 -18.74 19.89 3.82
CA TYR A 171 -17.47 20.40 3.29
C TYR A 171 -16.36 19.34 3.27
N VAL A 172 -15.61 19.28 2.16
CA VAL A 172 -14.51 18.32 1.93
C VAL A 172 -13.16 19.01 2.15
N ASP A 173 -12.48 18.68 3.24
CA ASP A 173 -11.16 19.24 3.55
C ASP A 173 -10.15 18.22 4.11
N LYS A 174 -8.94 18.70 4.46
CA LYS A 174 -7.82 17.84 4.88
C LYS A 174 -8.06 17.06 6.19
N SER A 175 -9.15 17.30 6.92
CA SER A 175 -9.55 16.53 8.10
C SER A 175 -10.14 15.14 7.78
N GLU A 176 -10.57 14.88 6.54
CA GLU A 176 -11.08 13.58 6.06
C GLU A 176 -9.99 12.49 6.02
N GLN A 177 -9.57 12.05 7.20
CA GLN A 177 -8.48 11.11 7.48
C GLN A 177 -9.04 9.89 8.18
N TYR A 178 -8.64 8.70 7.72
CA TYR A 178 -9.24 7.42 8.09
C TYR A 178 -8.15 6.45 8.55
N TRP A 179 -8.31 5.83 9.71
CA TRP A 179 -7.34 4.86 10.23
C TRP A 179 -7.29 3.55 9.42
N ALA A 180 -6.11 2.93 9.39
CA ALA A 180 -5.89 1.57 8.95
C ALA A 180 -5.11 0.76 9.99
N ASP A 181 -5.22 -0.57 9.97
CA ASP A 181 -4.61 -1.48 10.95
C ASP A 181 -3.07 -1.63 10.82
N ASN A 182 -2.47 -0.86 9.90
CA ASN A 182 -1.02 -0.78 9.74
C ASN A 182 -0.42 0.24 10.72
N LYS A 183 0.22 -0.24 11.79
CA LYS A 183 1.19 0.57 12.55
C LYS A 183 2.42 0.88 11.69
N TYR A 184 3.14 1.95 12.01
CA TYR A 184 4.48 2.17 11.47
C TYR A 184 5.52 1.55 12.40
N VAL A 185 6.47 0.80 11.84
CA VAL A 185 7.53 0.13 12.61
C VAL A 185 8.70 1.06 12.97
N GLY A 186 8.81 2.21 12.28
CA GLY A 186 9.86 3.21 12.46
C GLY A 186 9.47 4.39 13.35
N HIS A 187 10.31 5.42 13.36
CA HIS A 187 10.07 6.68 14.07
C HIS A 187 9.54 7.77 13.12
N THR A 188 8.52 8.52 13.53
CA THR A 188 8.15 9.81 12.91
C THR A 188 8.26 10.96 13.91
N GLU A 189 8.51 12.18 13.44
CA GLU A 189 8.61 13.35 14.30
C GLU A 189 7.28 13.73 14.98
N GLU A 190 6.13 13.44 14.35
CA GLU A 190 4.81 13.74 14.91
C GLU A 190 4.30 12.62 15.84
N GLY A 191 4.45 11.35 15.43
CA GLY A 191 3.89 10.19 16.14
C GLY A 191 4.91 9.36 16.92
N GLY A 192 6.20 9.69 16.89
CA GLY A 192 7.25 8.87 17.48
C GLY A 192 7.20 7.43 16.99
N TYR A 193 7.29 6.50 17.95
CA TYR A 193 7.07 5.06 17.77
C TYR A 193 5.62 4.59 18.03
N THR A 194 4.68 5.50 18.35
CA THR A 194 3.24 5.19 18.45
C THR A 194 2.51 5.45 17.14
N ALA A 195 3.25 5.75 16.06
CA ALA A 195 2.70 6.13 14.78
C ALA A 195 1.97 4.98 14.08
N ALA A 196 0.86 5.29 13.43
CA ALA A 196 0.10 4.38 12.60
C ALA A 196 -0.34 5.08 11.31
N PHE A 197 -0.69 4.32 10.28
CA PHE A 197 -1.04 4.88 8.98
C PHE A 197 -2.55 5.11 8.83
N GLY A 198 -2.88 6.12 8.03
CA GLY A 198 -4.23 6.36 7.56
C GLY A 198 -4.28 6.82 6.10
N VAL A 199 -5.45 6.65 5.48
CA VAL A 199 -5.77 7.18 4.15
C VAL A 199 -6.55 8.49 4.33
N ASN A 200 -6.18 9.53 3.58
CA ASN A 200 -6.92 10.78 3.56
C ASN A 200 -7.77 10.87 2.29
N HIS A 201 -9.06 10.54 2.38
CA HIS A 201 -9.94 10.45 1.21
C HIS A 201 -10.30 11.82 0.60
N ALA A 202 -10.09 12.95 1.28
CA ALA A 202 -10.19 14.26 0.61
C ALA A 202 -9.00 14.54 -0.31
N THR A 203 -7.78 14.20 0.12
CA THR A 203 -6.53 14.61 -0.54
C THR A 203 -5.84 13.51 -1.36
N GLY A 204 -6.20 12.24 -1.14
CA GLY A 204 -5.64 11.05 -1.81
C GLY A 204 -4.42 10.42 -1.12
N HIS A 205 -3.92 11.02 -0.04
CA HIS A 205 -2.66 10.61 0.60
C HIS A 205 -2.78 9.33 1.45
N ILE A 206 -1.67 8.57 1.54
CA ILE A 206 -1.37 7.68 2.68
C ILE A 206 -0.25 8.32 3.49
N LYS A 207 -0.43 8.45 4.81
CA LYS A 207 0.59 8.97 5.74
C LYS A 207 0.52 8.26 7.08
N ALA A 208 1.65 8.17 7.76
CA ALA A 208 1.70 7.92 9.20
C ALA A 208 1.23 9.17 9.98
N TYR A 209 0.61 8.92 11.13
CA TYR A 209 0.03 9.89 12.05
C TYR A 209 0.27 9.43 13.50
N PRO A 210 0.17 10.30 14.52
CA PRO A 210 0.24 9.90 15.92
C PRO A 210 -0.92 8.95 16.28
N GLY A 211 -0.64 7.67 16.50
CA GLY A 211 -1.65 6.64 16.80
C GLY A 211 -2.04 6.54 18.27
N GLY A 212 -1.20 7.04 19.17
CA GLY A 212 -1.43 7.07 20.62
C GLY A 212 -0.53 8.12 21.29
N ALA A 213 -0.81 8.45 22.55
CA ALA A 213 0.03 9.37 23.31
C ALA A 213 1.46 8.78 23.49
N PRO A 214 2.54 9.56 23.29
CA PRO A 214 3.91 9.10 23.55
C PRO A 214 4.10 8.67 25.01
N GLU A 215 4.93 7.65 25.26
CA GLU A 215 5.17 7.17 26.63
C GLU A 215 5.67 8.30 27.56
N GLY A 216 4.97 8.47 28.68
CA GLY A 216 5.21 9.57 29.63
C GLY A 216 4.44 10.87 29.34
N GLY A 217 3.85 11.01 28.16
CA GLY A 217 2.94 12.11 27.82
C GLY A 217 1.52 11.84 28.34
N ARG A 218 0.95 12.77 29.12
CA ARG A 218 -0.50 12.77 29.38
C ARG A 218 -1.25 13.29 28.15
N PRO A 219 -2.38 12.68 27.74
CA PRO A 219 -3.24 13.26 26.71
C PRO A 219 -3.65 14.69 27.09
N GLN A 220 -3.44 15.65 26.18
CA GLN A 220 -3.97 17.02 26.28
C GLN A 220 -5.20 17.17 25.37
N GLY A 221 -6.19 16.31 25.60
CA GLY A 221 -7.58 16.54 25.18
C GLY A 221 -8.42 16.97 26.39
N PRO A 222 -9.59 17.61 26.19
CA PRO A 222 -10.58 17.70 27.25
C PRO A 222 -11.01 16.29 27.69
N PRO A 223 -11.30 16.07 28.98
CA PRO A 223 -11.74 14.75 29.44
C PRO A 223 -13.08 14.35 28.80
N PRO A 224 -13.36 13.04 28.64
CA PRO A 224 -14.69 12.56 28.30
C PRO A 224 -15.74 13.13 29.26
N GLY A 225 -16.91 13.48 28.72
CA GLY A 225 -17.98 14.12 29.50
C GLY A 225 -18.62 13.16 30.49
N GLU A 226 -18.10 13.10 31.73
CA GLU A 226 -18.73 12.36 32.81
C GLU A 226 -20.16 12.90 33.08
N ASN A 227 -21.10 11.96 33.19
CA ASN A 227 -22.52 12.05 33.58
C ASN A 227 -23.55 12.08 32.44
N ASN A 228 -24.23 10.95 32.24
CA ASN A 228 -25.43 10.70 33.05
C ASN A 228 -25.76 9.20 33.18
N SER A 229 -26.49 8.85 34.24
CA SER A 229 -26.87 7.47 34.57
C SER A 229 -27.99 6.94 33.70
N ALA A 230 -27.93 5.64 33.38
CA ALA A 230 -28.98 4.96 32.62
C ALA A 230 -30.26 4.75 33.45
N GLN A 231 -31.36 5.40 33.05
CA GLN A 231 -32.72 5.05 33.45
C GLN A 231 -33.73 5.55 32.40
N GLY A 232 -34.59 4.65 31.89
CA GLY A 232 -35.69 5.02 31.00
C GLY A 232 -36.00 3.98 29.92
N GLN A 233 -36.96 3.09 30.17
CA GLN A 233 -37.64 2.33 29.12
C GLN A 233 -38.93 3.08 28.72
N ASP A 234 -39.06 3.50 27.46
CA ASP A 234 -40.36 3.49 26.75
C ASP A 234 -40.14 3.42 25.23
N THR A 235 -41.19 2.98 24.55
CA THR A 235 -41.29 2.71 23.12
C THR A 235 -41.67 3.95 22.30
N LYS A 236 -40.95 4.14 21.18
CA LYS A 236 -41.42 4.51 19.82
C LYS A 236 -40.30 5.19 19.06
N GLY A 237 -39.97 4.67 17.89
CA GLY A 237 -38.94 5.27 17.03
C GLY A 237 -39.34 6.64 16.50
N HIS A 238 -38.64 7.68 16.93
CA HIS A 238 -38.48 8.96 16.23
C HIS A 238 -37.04 9.45 16.46
N ARG A 239 -36.45 10.06 15.43
CA ARG A 239 -35.04 10.50 15.41
C ARG A 239 -34.80 11.67 16.38
N PRO A 240 -33.75 11.64 17.23
CA PRO A 240 -33.34 12.83 17.99
C PRO A 240 -32.93 13.99 17.07
N PRO A 241 -33.33 15.24 17.34
CA PRO A 241 -32.84 16.41 16.60
C PRO A 241 -31.43 16.83 17.07
N PRO A 242 -30.64 17.52 16.23
CA PRO A 242 -29.31 17.99 16.60
C PRO A 242 -29.36 19.14 17.63
N PRO A 243 -28.47 19.17 18.64
CA PRO A 243 -28.38 20.29 19.57
C PRO A 243 -27.77 21.56 18.93
N GLY A 244 -28.51 22.67 19.03
CA GLY A 244 -28.04 24.06 19.21
C GLY A 244 -26.82 24.59 18.45
N GLN A 245 -27.03 25.58 17.59
CA GLN A 245 -25.97 26.45 17.05
C GLN A 245 -25.21 27.18 18.19
N GLY A 246 -23.88 27.12 18.16
CA GLY A 246 -22.97 27.90 19.01
C GLY A 246 -22.30 29.02 18.21
N GLN A 247 -22.20 30.22 18.77
CA GLN A 247 -21.95 31.47 18.04
C GLN A 247 -20.58 31.57 17.35
N GLU A 248 -20.59 32.28 16.22
CA GLU A 248 -19.42 32.71 15.45
C GLU A 248 -18.47 33.61 16.23
N ASN A 249 -17.17 33.53 15.91
CA ASN A 249 -16.22 34.63 16.03
C ASN A 249 -15.22 34.51 14.87
N GLU A 250 -15.33 35.40 13.89
CA GLU A 250 -14.40 35.45 12.76
C GLU A 250 -13.08 36.11 13.18
N GLY A 251 -11.95 35.50 12.80
CA GLY A 251 -10.61 36.01 13.03
C GLY A 251 -9.77 35.93 11.76
N GLU A 252 -9.15 37.05 11.38
CA GLU A 252 -8.45 37.22 10.09
C GLU A 252 -7.11 36.46 10.03
N ASN A 253 -7.18 35.13 9.90
CA ASN A 253 -6.22 34.21 9.26
C ASN A 253 -6.75 32.78 9.47
N GLY A 254 -7.91 32.49 8.87
CA GLY A 254 -8.83 31.40 9.25
C GLY A 254 -8.39 29.95 9.00
N GLY A 255 -7.22 29.55 9.48
CA GLY A 255 -6.96 28.14 9.78
C GLY A 255 -7.81 27.74 11.00
N ARG A 256 -8.88 26.96 10.78
CA ARG A 256 -9.58 26.28 11.89
C ARG A 256 -8.54 25.48 12.70
N PRO A 257 -8.66 25.40 14.04
CA PRO A 257 -7.88 24.43 14.80
C PRO A 257 -8.15 23.05 14.20
N MET A 258 -7.11 22.38 13.71
CA MET A 258 -7.23 20.96 13.38
C MET A 258 -7.62 20.25 14.68
N GLY A 259 -8.61 19.34 14.60
CA GLY A 259 -8.97 18.49 15.72
C GLY A 259 -7.74 17.76 16.26
N ASN A 260 -7.78 17.33 17.53
CA ASN A 260 -6.68 16.65 18.23
C ASN A 260 -5.91 15.73 17.24
N PRO A 261 -4.61 15.97 16.97
CA PRO A 261 -3.90 15.33 15.87
C PRO A 261 -3.74 13.82 16.01
N MET A 262 -4.10 13.24 17.17
CA MET A 262 -4.26 11.79 17.33
C MET A 262 -5.55 11.26 16.69
N LEU A 263 -6.65 12.02 16.67
CA LEU A 263 -7.97 11.51 16.26
C LEU A 263 -8.12 11.41 14.73
N LYS A 264 -8.64 10.28 14.24
CA LYS A 264 -9.01 10.04 12.83
C LYS A 264 -10.38 9.35 12.76
N HIS A 265 -11.05 9.48 11.63
CA HIS A 265 -12.30 8.75 11.36
C HIS A 265 -12.03 7.26 11.13
N VAL A 266 -13.08 6.45 11.21
CA VAL A 266 -13.03 5.02 10.98
C VAL A 266 -14.09 4.62 9.96
N ARG A 267 -13.71 3.74 9.03
CA ARG A 267 -14.65 3.02 8.16
C ARG A 267 -14.35 1.53 8.31
N ALA A 268 -15.23 0.83 9.02
CA ALA A 268 -15.08 -0.60 9.21
C ALA A 268 -15.22 -1.37 7.88
N VAL A 269 -14.50 -2.49 7.79
CA VAL A 269 -14.58 -3.46 6.70
C VAL A 269 -14.79 -4.87 7.26
N ARG A 270 -15.34 -5.77 6.46
CA ARG A 270 -15.46 -7.21 6.76
C ARG A 270 -15.29 -8.06 5.50
N GLY A 271 -15.04 -9.35 5.69
CA GLY A 271 -14.72 -10.30 4.64
C GLY A 271 -13.24 -10.69 4.58
N SER A 272 -12.91 -11.54 3.60
CA SER A 272 -11.58 -12.14 3.41
C SER A 272 -10.46 -11.11 3.24
N SER A 273 -9.23 -11.50 3.59
CA SER A 273 -8.04 -10.65 3.44
C SER A 273 -7.73 -10.35 1.97
N TYR A 274 -7.60 -9.07 1.63
CA TYR A 274 -7.13 -8.57 0.34
C TYR A 274 -5.75 -7.91 0.49
N GLY A 275 -4.98 -7.80 -0.60
CA GLY A 275 -3.68 -7.12 -0.61
C GLY A 275 -2.44 -8.01 -0.41
N THR A 276 -2.60 -9.34 -0.35
CA THR A 276 -1.50 -10.30 -0.16
C THR A 276 -0.83 -10.66 -1.49
N ASN A 277 0.36 -10.12 -1.73
CA ASN A 277 1.21 -10.48 -2.88
C ASN A 277 1.77 -11.92 -2.74
N HIS A 278 2.18 -12.53 -3.85
CA HIS A 278 2.98 -13.76 -3.86
C HIS A 278 4.07 -13.63 -4.94
N PHE A 279 5.16 -12.97 -4.54
CA PHE A 279 6.32 -12.67 -5.35
C PHE A 279 7.18 -13.92 -5.62
N VAL A 280 7.70 -14.03 -6.84
CA VAL A 280 8.66 -15.05 -7.25
C VAL A 280 9.70 -14.40 -8.17
N ASP A 281 10.98 -14.54 -7.82
CA ASP A 281 12.10 -14.13 -8.66
C ASP A 281 12.15 -15.02 -9.93
N ASN A 282 12.26 -14.41 -11.11
CA ASN A 282 12.36 -15.11 -12.38
C ASN A 282 13.81 -15.53 -12.72
N GLY A 283 14.81 -14.96 -12.04
CA GLY A 283 16.23 -15.21 -12.27
C GLY A 283 16.86 -14.42 -13.43
N ASP A 284 16.11 -13.46 -13.99
CA ASP A 284 16.46 -12.65 -15.16
C ASP A 284 16.50 -11.13 -14.88
N GLY A 285 16.33 -10.73 -13.61
CA GLY A 285 16.18 -9.33 -13.19
C GLY A 285 14.73 -8.85 -13.07
N THR A 286 13.75 -9.76 -13.18
CA THR A 286 12.32 -9.48 -12.96
C THR A 286 11.72 -10.33 -11.85
N ILE A 287 10.66 -9.81 -11.21
CA ILE A 287 9.88 -10.48 -10.17
C ILE A 287 8.44 -10.60 -10.66
N ARG A 288 7.85 -11.79 -10.62
CA ARG A 288 6.42 -11.98 -10.90
C ARG A 288 5.61 -12.04 -9.60
N ASP A 289 4.53 -11.26 -9.51
CA ASP A 289 3.52 -11.38 -8.46
C ASP A 289 2.34 -12.20 -8.97
N THR A 290 2.30 -13.47 -8.56
CA THR A 290 1.24 -14.40 -8.94
C THR A 290 -0.11 -14.13 -8.25
N SER A 291 -0.17 -13.23 -7.25
CA SER A 291 -1.42 -12.78 -6.65
C SER A 291 -2.13 -11.69 -7.45
N THR A 292 -1.39 -10.83 -8.15
CA THR A 292 -1.94 -9.71 -8.95
C THR A 292 -1.93 -9.96 -10.46
N GLY A 293 -1.08 -10.86 -10.94
CA GLY A 293 -0.85 -11.05 -12.38
C GLY A 293 0.13 -10.03 -12.98
N LEU A 294 0.92 -9.36 -12.14
CA LEU A 294 1.89 -8.33 -12.56
C LEU A 294 3.33 -8.85 -12.49
N MET A 295 4.18 -8.39 -13.40
CA MET A 295 5.63 -8.59 -13.37
C MET A 295 6.34 -7.25 -13.23
N TRP A 296 7.39 -7.22 -12.42
CA TRP A 296 8.08 -6.02 -11.98
C TRP A 296 9.57 -6.08 -12.26
N SER A 297 10.23 -4.93 -12.42
CA SER A 297 11.70 -4.88 -12.40
C SER A 297 12.21 -5.13 -10.97
N GLN A 298 13.15 -6.07 -10.83
CA GLN A 298 13.80 -6.37 -9.54
C GLN A 298 14.64 -5.18 -9.07
N ASN A 299 15.38 -4.56 -10.01
CA ASN A 299 16.11 -3.32 -9.79
C ASN A 299 15.24 -2.09 -10.08
N ASP A 300 15.66 -0.95 -9.57
CA ASP A 300 15.12 0.36 -9.93
C ASP A 300 15.95 1.08 -11.01
N SER A 301 15.60 2.31 -11.33
CA SER A 301 16.28 3.16 -12.32
C SER A 301 17.72 3.57 -11.95
N GLN A 302 18.22 3.26 -10.74
CA GLN A 302 19.54 3.60 -10.21
C GLN A 302 19.88 5.11 -10.14
N LYS A 303 18.91 5.96 -10.49
CA LYS A 303 18.93 7.42 -10.39
C LYS A 303 17.50 7.96 -10.36
N GLY A 304 17.34 9.14 -9.78
CA GLY A 304 16.10 9.91 -9.90
C GLY A 304 15.92 10.47 -11.32
N LEU A 305 14.67 10.63 -11.72
CA LEU A 305 14.22 11.18 -13.01
C LEU A 305 13.07 12.17 -12.73
N ASP A 306 12.94 13.22 -13.54
CA ASP A 306 11.67 13.96 -13.61
C ASP A 306 10.57 13.07 -14.22
N TRP A 307 9.31 13.50 -14.12
CA TRP A 307 8.19 12.65 -14.49
C TRP A 307 8.14 12.33 -15.99
N GLY A 308 8.55 13.26 -16.85
CA GLY A 308 8.63 13.03 -18.30
C GLY A 308 9.71 12.01 -18.67
N ASN A 309 10.91 12.16 -18.09
CA ASN A 309 11.99 11.19 -18.25
C ASN A 309 11.67 9.83 -17.60
N ALA A 310 10.86 9.78 -16.55
CA ALA A 310 10.38 8.54 -15.93
C ALA A 310 9.42 7.75 -16.82
N LEU A 311 8.48 8.45 -17.49
CA LEU A 311 7.60 7.86 -18.51
C LEU A 311 8.41 7.31 -19.69
N ALA A 312 9.32 8.11 -20.25
CA ALA A 312 10.17 7.71 -21.37
C ALA A 312 11.13 6.56 -21.02
N TYR A 313 11.66 6.51 -19.79
CA TYR A 313 12.50 5.40 -19.30
C TYR A 313 11.72 4.07 -19.28
N ALA A 314 10.43 4.10 -18.95
CA ALA A 314 9.61 2.90 -18.96
C ALA A 314 9.27 2.42 -20.38
N GLU A 315 8.80 3.33 -21.24
CA GLU A 315 8.45 3.02 -22.63
C GLU A 315 9.63 2.46 -23.45
N ASN A 316 10.85 2.92 -23.17
CA ASN A 316 12.06 2.51 -23.90
C ASN A 316 12.82 1.35 -23.24
N SER A 317 12.22 0.64 -22.27
CA SER A 317 12.88 -0.50 -21.62
C SER A 317 12.71 -1.80 -22.40
N ASP A 318 13.81 -2.55 -22.55
CA ASP A 318 13.87 -3.90 -23.12
C ASP A 318 14.19 -4.99 -22.06
N LEU A 319 13.95 -4.68 -20.78
CA LEU A 319 14.32 -5.55 -19.64
C LEU A 319 13.75 -6.97 -19.80
N ALA A 320 14.64 -7.96 -19.60
CA ALA A 320 14.38 -9.39 -19.82
C ALA A 320 13.86 -9.78 -21.23
N GLY A 321 13.97 -8.88 -22.21
CA GLY A 321 13.48 -9.08 -23.59
C GLY A 321 12.02 -8.66 -23.81
N TYR A 322 11.37 -8.06 -22.82
CA TYR A 322 10.02 -7.51 -22.92
C TYR A 322 10.08 -6.01 -23.24
N SER A 323 9.15 -5.50 -24.06
CA SER A 323 9.12 -4.11 -24.55
C SER A 323 7.77 -3.42 -24.33
N ASP A 324 7.01 -3.87 -23.34
CA ASP A 324 5.70 -3.37 -22.91
C ASP A 324 5.72 -2.86 -21.46
N TRP A 325 6.93 -2.63 -20.94
CA TRP A 325 7.15 -2.04 -19.62
C TRP A 325 6.52 -0.64 -19.53
N ARG A 326 5.94 -0.37 -18.36
CA ARG A 326 5.23 0.87 -18.07
C ARG A 326 5.53 1.35 -16.65
N LEU A 327 5.34 2.64 -16.45
CA LEU A 327 5.36 3.25 -15.13
C LEU A 327 4.05 2.84 -14.39
N PRO A 328 4.12 2.19 -13.21
CA PRO A 328 2.94 1.69 -12.50
C PRO A 328 2.00 2.83 -12.10
N ASN A 329 0.70 2.57 -12.07
CA ASN A 329 -0.25 3.52 -11.50
C ASN A 329 -0.18 3.53 -9.97
N VAL A 330 -0.79 4.53 -9.32
CA VAL A 330 -0.66 4.71 -7.87
C VAL A 330 -1.19 3.53 -7.03
N LYS A 331 -2.20 2.79 -7.51
CA LYS A 331 -2.73 1.60 -6.83
C LYS A 331 -1.86 0.36 -7.05
N GLU A 332 -1.15 0.26 -8.17
CA GLU A 332 -0.18 -0.82 -8.43
C GLU A 332 1.06 -0.63 -7.56
N LEU A 333 1.63 0.57 -7.53
CA LEU A 333 2.86 0.83 -6.77
C LEU A 333 2.64 0.81 -5.25
N GLN A 334 1.48 1.27 -4.77
CA GLN A 334 1.07 1.08 -3.37
C GLN A 334 0.83 -0.41 -3.05
N GLY A 335 0.40 -1.20 -4.04
CA GLY A 335 0.09 -2.61 -3.87
C GLY A 335 1.29 -3.51 -3.60
N ILE A 336 2.52 -3.06 -3.87
CA ILE A 336 3.76 -3.77 -3.51
C ILE A 336 4.47 -3.23 -2.26
N VAL A 337 3.89 -2.22 -1.58
CA VAL A 337 4.44 -1.75 -0.30
C VAL A 337 4.32 -2.83 0.76
N ASP A 338 5.40 -3.03 1.52
CA ASP A 338 5.42 -3.83 2.74
C ASP A 338 5.62 -2.89 3.93
N TYR A 339 4.56 -2.76 4.73
CA TYR A 339 4.52 -1.89 5.92
C TYR A 339 5.19 -2.52 7.15
N SER A 340 5.72 -3.73 7.05
CA SER A 340 6.55 -4.34 8.11
C SER A 340 7.99 -3.81 8.13
N TYR A 341 8.47 -3.17 7.05
CA TYR A 341 9.82 -2.63 6.93
C TYR A 341 9.86 -1.09 7.01
N ALA A 342 10.91 -0.53 7.62
CA ALA A 342 11.22 0.90 7.54
C ALA A 342 12.72 1.19 7.71
N PRO A 343 13.27 2.31 7.18
CA PRO A 343 14.72 2.58 7.25
C PRO A 343 15.22 2.88 8.67
N ASN A 344 14.29 3.21 9.57
CA ASN A 344 14.50 3.47 11.00
C ASN A 344 13.60 2.58 11.89
N ALA A 345 13.29 1.35 11.44
CA ALA A 345 12.52 0.38 12.20
C ALA A 345 13.16 0.07 13.58
N GLN A 346 12.34 -0.17 14.59
CA GLN A 346 12.81 -0.56 15.92
C GLN A 346 13.39 -1.97 15.97
N ASP A 347 12.88 -2.88 15.14
CA ASP A 347 13.40 -4.24 14.98
C ASP A 347 14.52 -4.24 13.91
N PRO A 348 15.76 -4.62 14.26
CA PRO A 348 16.88 -4.67 13.30
C PRO A 348 16.62 -5.54 12.08
N ASP A 349 15.83 -6.62 12.20
CA ASP A 349 15.52 -7.52 11.09
C ASP A 349 14.49 -6.91 10.11
N MET A 350 13.88 -5.78 10.49
CA MET A 350 12.92 -4.99 9.70
C MET A 350 13.51 -3.66 9.18
N VAL A 351 14.82 -3.45 9.30
CA VAL A 351 15.50 -2.23 8.83
C VAL A 351 15.73 -2.31 7.31
N GLY A 352 14.85 -1.68 6.53
CA GLY A 352 14.86 -1.76 5.07
C GLY A 352 14.01 -0.68 4.39
N PRO A 353 13.95 -0.68 3.04
CA PRO A 353 12.89 0.03 2.33
C PRO A 353 11.54 -0.67 2.61
N ALA A 354 10.42 0.05 2.52
CA ALA A 354 9.06 -0.48 2.78
C ALA A 354 8.53 -1.39 1.65
N ILE A 355 9.26 -2.46 1.31
CA ILE A 355 8.99 -3.40 0.22
C ILE A 355 9.66 -4.75 0.52
N ASP A 356 9.12 -5.83 -0.03
CA ASP A 356 9.69 -7.18 0.08
C ASP A 356 11.19 -7.20 -0.30
N PRO A 357 12.10 -7.78 0.52
CA PRO A 357 13.54 -7.83 0.27
C PRO A 357 14.00 -8.49 -1.04
N MET A 358 13.11 -9.16 -1.78
CA MET A 358 13.37 -9.65 -3.13
C MET A 358 13.61 -8.50 -4.14
N PHE A 359 13.03 -7.32 -3.88
CA PHE A 359 13.21 -6.11 -4.68
C PHE A 359 14.48 -5.36 -4.26
N SER A 360 15.37 -5.10 -5.22
CA SER A 360 16.53 -4.23 -5.01
C SER A 360 16.12 -2.75 -5.11
N CYS A 361 16.45 -1.98 -4.09
CA CYS A 361 16.26 -0.53 -4.02
C CYS A 361 17.62 0.16 -3.90
N SER A 362 17.82 1.24 -4.65
CA SER A 362 19.00 2.09 -4.53
C SER A 362 19.04 2.77 -3.16
N GLU A 363 20.24 2.92 -2.60
CA GLU A 363 20.47 3.73 -1.39
C GLU A 363 20.71 5.19 -1.78
N ILE A 364 20.17 6.11 -0.99
CA ILE A 364 20.42 7.55 -1.10
C ILE A 364 20.89 8.13 0.24
N THR A 365 21.39 9.36 0.22
CA THR A 365 21.55 10.19 1.42
C THR A 365 20.45 11.23 1.43
N ASN A 366 19.68 11.35 2.52
CA ASN A 366 18.63 12.34 2.65
C ASN A 366 19.17 13.72 3.11
N GLU A 367 18.30 14.70 3.25
CA GLU A 367 18.65 16.09 3.59
C GLU A 367 19.18 16.27 5.03
N ASN A 368 19.03 15.25 5.90
CA ASN A 368 19.62 15.18 7.23
C ASN A 368 21.05 14.59 7.22
N GLY A 369 21.49 14.03 6.09
CA GLY A 369 22.77 13.30 5.95
C GLY A 369 22.68 11.81 6.26
N ASP A 370 21.47 11.28 6.48
CA ASP A 370 21.25 9.87 6.82
C ASP A 370 21.17 8.98 5.55
N ARG A 371 21.56 7.70 5.69
CA ARG A 371 21.23 6.63 4.73
C ARG A 371 19.72 6.44 4.65
N ASP A 372 19.18 6.43 3.43
CA ASP A 372 17.74 6.31 3.16
C ASP A 372 17.50 5.60 1.81
N TYR A 373 16.24 5.45 1.41
CA TYR A 373 15.85 4.94 0.10
C TYR A 373 14.95 5.96 -0.64
N PRO A 374 14.89 5.93 -1.98
CA PRO A 374 14.21 6.97 -2.75
C PRO A 374 12.68 6.85 -2.73
N TYR A 375 12.04 7.88 -3.27
CA TYR A 375 10.63 7.84 -3.67
C TYR A 375 10.55 7.42 -5.13
N TYR A 376 9.43 6.81 -5.51
CA TYR A 376 9.24 6.21 -6.81
C TYR A 376 8.01 6.80 -7.50
N TRP A 377 8.17 7.22 -8.75
CA TRP A 377 7.09 7.80 -9.55
C TRP A 377 6.01 6.78 -9.91
N THR A 378 4.78 7.28 -10.06
CA THR A 378 3.66 6.57 -10.66
C THR A 378 3.21 7.30 -11.94
N SER A 379 2.48 6.60 -12.81
CA SER A 379 1.87 7.18 -14.01
C SER A 379 0.58 7.98 -13.75
N THR A 380 0.11 8.06 -12.49
CA THR A 380 -1.11 8.78 -12.09
C THR A 380 -0.80 10.24 -11.73
N SER A 381 -1.44 11.19 -12.42
CA SER A 381 -1.37 12.62 -12.11
C SER A 381 -2.18 12.99 -10.85
N ALA A 382 -1.77 14.05 -10.16
CA ALA A 382 -2.35 14.56 -8.92
C ALA A 382 -2.63 16.07 -8.97
N ARG A 383 -3.55 16.55 -8.12
CA ARG A 383 -3.80 17.99 -7.89
C ARG A 383 -3.91 18.35 -6.41
N PHE A 384 -3.23 19.43 -6.03
CA PHE A 384 -3.15 19.91 -4.64
C PHE A 384 -4.47 20.47 -4.09
N GLN A 385 -5.38 20.97 -4.93
CA GLN A 385 -6.66 21.54 -4.52
C GLN A 385 -7.74 21.28 -5.58
N LYS A 386 -9.00 21.24 -5.13
CA LYS A 386 -10.19 21.16 -6.02
C LYS A 386 -10.20 22.30 -7.04
N GLY A 387 -10.40 21.96 -8.31
CA GLY A 387 -10.47 22.94 -9.40
C GLY A 387 -9.13 23.56 -9.83
N LYS A 388 -7.98 23.08 -9.32
CA LYS A 388 -6.65 23.43 -9.86
C LYS A 388 -6.21 22.42 -10.93
N PRO A 389 -5.26 22.81 -11.82
CA PRO A 389 -4.59 21.90 -12.76
C PRO A 389 -3.83 20.76 -12.06
N TYR A 390 -3.51 19.73 -12.84
CA TYR A 390 -2.80 18.52 -12.39
C TYR A 390 -1.26 18.66 -12.56
N TYR A 391 -0.69 19.70 -11.93
CA TYR A 391 0.76 20.00 -11.96
C TYR A 391 1.67 18.88 -11.41
N TYR A 392 1.08 17.96 -10.65
CA TYR A 392 1.79 17.01 -9.82
C TYR A 392 1.58 15.58 -10.32
N ALA A 393 2.46 14.66 -9.94
CA ALA A 393 2.28 13.22 -10.11
C ALA A 393 2.37 12.51 -8.76
N TRP A 394 1.65 11.39 -8.61
CA TRP A 394 1.72 10.58 -7.40
C TRP A 394 3.06 9.81 -7.35
N TYR A 395 3.61 9.69 -6.15
CA TYR A 395 4.78 8.90 -5.82
C TYR A 395 4.50 8.02 -4.59
N VAL A 396 5.27 6.94 -4.45
CA VAL A 396 5.32 6.10 -3.25
C VAL A 396 6.70 6.23 -2.61
N ALA A 397 6.75 6.50 -1.31
CA ALA A 397 7.98 6.66 -0.55
C ALA A 397 8.42 5.31 0.02
N PHE A 398 9.41 4.64 -0.59
CA PHE A 398 9.95 3.39 -0.03
C PHE A 398 11.02 3.63 1.05
N GLY A 399 11.69 4.78 1.03
CA GLY A 399 12.38 5.34 2.20
C GLY A 399 11.50 6.27 3.04
N ARG A 400 12.07 6.94 4.04
CA ARG A 400 11.35 7.81 4.99
C ARG A 400 10.66 8.97 4.26
N ALA A 401 9.43 9.29 4.64
CA ALA A 401 8.64 10.35 4.02
C ALA A 401 8.89 11.69 4.75
N VAL A 402 10.00 12.33 4.38
CA VAL A 402 10.64 13.42 5.13
C VAL A 402 10.14 14.82 4.76
N ASN A 403 10.42 15.76 5.66
CA ASN A 403 10.34 17.19 5.40
C ASN A 403 11.64 17.74 4.76
N ALA A 404 11.68 19.05 4.47
CA ALA A 404 12.84 19.74 3.90
C ALA A 404 14.11 19.81 4.81
N ARG A 405 14.17 19.04 5.90
CA ARG A 405 15.34 18.83 6.76
C ARG A 405 15.74 17.35 6.86
N GLY A 406 15.10 16.45 6.10
CA GLY A 406 15.39 15.01 6.12
C GLY A 406 14.83 14.26 7.34
N LEU A 407 13.92 14.89 8.10
CA LEU A 407 13.24 14.27 9.25
C LEU A 407 11.93 13.62 8.82
N ASP A 408 11.66 12.39 9.24
CA ASP A 408 10.50 11.60 8.80
C ASP A 408 9.20 12.10 9.43
N PHE A 409 8.27 12.59 8.61
CA PHE A 409 6.98 13.11 9.07
C PHE A 409 5.82 12.17 8.76
N HIS A 410 5.96 11.29 7.76
CA HIS A 410 4.82 10.56 7.19
C HIS A 410 5.08 9.05 6.97
N GLY A 411 6.27 8.55 7.31
CA GLY A 411 6.61 7.13 7.31
C GLY A 411 6.96 6.55 5.93
N ALA A 412 7.87 5.57 5.91
CA ALA A 412 8.11 4.73 4.74
C ALA A 412 6.85 3.90 4.42
N GLY A 413 6.47 3.86 3.14
CA GLY A 413 5.19 3.35 2.65
C GLY A 413 4.11 4.43 2.43
N ALA A 414 4.43 5.72 2.67
CA ALA A 414 3.55 6.84 2.37
C ALA A 414 3.30 7.03 0.86
N VAL A 415 2.12 7.55 0.53
CA VAL A 415 1.69 7.87 -0.84
C VAL A 415 1.36 9.36 -0.90
N ARG A 416 2.12 10.10 -1.71
CA ARG A 416 2.06 11.57 -1.83
C ARG A 416 2.30 12.00 -3.27
N PHE A 417 2.39 13.31 -3.54
CA PHE A 417 2.72 13.81 -4.88
C PHE A 417 3.75 14.94 -4.83
N ASP A 418 4.48 15.09 -5.93
CA ASP A 418 5.42 16.18 -6.17
C ASP A 418 5.23 16.76 -7.58
N THR A 419 5.84 17.91 -7.86
CA THR A 419 5.77 18.56 -9.18
C THR A 419 6.39 17.67 -10.26
N LYS A 420 5.79 17.66 -11.46
CA LYS A 420 6.25 16.80 -12.57
C LYS A 420 7.63 17.18 -13.12
N HIS A 421 8.10 18.39 -12.85
CA HIS A 421 9.34 18.96 -13.40
C HIS A 421 9.99 20.00 -12.47
N GLU A 422 11.27 20.29 -12.71
CA GLU A 422 12.02 21.34 -12.02
C GLU A 422 11.36 22.73 -12.21
N ASN A 423 11.33 23.54 -11.13
CA ASN A 423 10.70 24.87 -11.08
C ASN A 423 9.18 24.89 -11.35
N GLY A 424 8.49 23.75 -11.31
CA GLY A 424 7.02 23.72 -11.32
C GLY A 424 6.40 24.20 -9.99
N PRO A 425 5.07 24.22 -9.86
CA PRO A 425 4.41 24.72 -8.65
C PRO A 425 4.71 23.86 -7.41
N ALA A 426 5.14 24.51 -6.33
CA ALA A 426 5.52 23.86 -5.08
C ALA A 426 4.45 22.88 -4.53
N GLY A 427 4.90 21.74 -4.01
CA GLY A 427 4.07 20.66 -3.45
C GLY A 427 3.82 20.76 -1.94
N GLU A 428 3.51 19.63 -1.31
CA GLU A 428 3.37 19.53 0.15
C GLU A 428 4.72 19.29 0.86
N GLY A 429 5.62 20.27 0.84
CA GLY A 429 6.87 20.22 1.60
C GLY A 429 8.04 20.86 0.87
N GLY A 430 9.23 20.24 1.00
CA GLY A 430 10.34 20.48 0.08
C GLY A 430 10.17 19.62 -1.17
N GLU A 431 10.60 20.14 -2.32
CA GLU A 431 10.43 19.50 -3.62
C GLU A 431 11.47 18.39 -3.83
N ARG A 432 11.00 17.18 -4.12
CA ARG A 432 11.77 16.07 -4.70
C ARG A 432 11.12 15.67 -6.02
N TYR A 433 11.35 16.47 -7.06
CA TYR A 433 10.84 16.17 -8.41
C TYR A 433 11.72 15.16 -9.19
N TYR A 434 12.90 14.77 -8.66
CA TYR A 434 13.71 13.67 -9.20
C TYR A 434 13.45 12.36 -8.43
N ASN A 435 12.42 11.61 -8.82
CA ASN A 435 12.06 10.33 -8.20
C ASN A 435 12.45 9.13 -9.08
N TYR A 436 12.62 7.97 -8.46
CA TYR A 436 13.10 6.75 -9.11
C TYR A 436 11.94 6.04 -9.84
N VAL A 437 12.28 5.06 -10.67
CA VAL A 437 11.30 4.22 -11.37
C VAL A 437 11.52 2.75 -11.02
N ARG A 438 10.41 2.06 -10.76
CA ARG A 438 10.32 0.59 -10.82
C ARG A 438 9.31 0.27 -11.91
N LEU A 439 9.71 -0.58 -12.84
CA LEU A 439 8.89 -0.92 -14.01
C LEU A 439 7.87 -1.98 -13.63
N VAL A 440 6.71 -1.94 -14.28
CA VAL A 440 5.71 -3.01 -14.24
C VAL A 440 5.27 -3.37 -15.66
N ARG A 441 4.87 -4.62 -15.86
CA ARG A 441 4.06 -5.11 -16.99
C ARG A 441 3.10 -6.19 -16.48
N ASP A 442 2.25 -6.70 -17.35
CA ASP A 442 1.31 -7.78 -17.00
C ASP A 442 1.97 -9.15 -17.29
N ILE A 443 1.62 -10.21 -16.57
CA ILE A 443 2.07 -11.58 -16.90
C ILE A 443 1.17 -12.12 -18.03
N GLU A 444 1.78 -12.66 -19.09
CA GLU A 444 1.10 -13.36 -20.20
C GLU A 444 0.81 -14.85 -19.89
#